data_AF-A0A643F539-F1
#
_entry.id   AF-A0A643F539-F1
#
_cell.length_a   1.000
_cell.length_b   1.000
_cell.length_c   1.000
_cell.angle_alpha   90.00
_cell.angle_beta   90.00
_cell.angle_gamma   90.00
#
_symmetry.space_group_name_H-M   'P 1'
#
loop_
_entity.id
_entity.type
_entity.pdbx_description
1 polymer ?
#
loop_
_entity_poly.entity_id
_entity_poly.type
_entity_poly.pdbx_seq_one_letter_code
_entity_poly.pdbx_strand_id
1 'polypeptide(L)'
;MADTKFTPGPWRWEINRKHKSINLCGGLPANTFDKTVLGFERYGMNGAAPVFHNWNADGWGGPPKRVQELAVEKVGREHHADWFALIDHPNAHLIAAAPELYEALLRMKQWCEDEVGAELPCDSVNAALAKARGEV
;
A
#
# COMPACT_ATOMS: atom_id res chain seq x y z
N MET A 1 8.71 -15.42 -3.27
CA MET A 1 8.48 -14.20 -2.47
C MET A 1 8.07 -14.67 -1.09
N ALA A 2 8.52 -14.01 -0.02
CA ALA A 2 8.05 -14.33 1.33
C ALA A 2 6.51 -14.31 1.38
N ASP A 3 5.92 -15.11 2.27
CA ASP A 3 4.48 -15.19 2.48
C ASP A 3 3.95 -13.89 3.11
N THR A 4 3.84 -12.84 2.28
CA THR A 4 3.42 -11.50 2.69
C THR A 4 1.91 -11.42 2.67
N LYS A 5 1.32 -10.90 3.74
CA LYS A 5 -0.14 -10.69 3.82
C LYS A 5 -0.67 -9.55 2.94
N PHE A 6 0.20 -8.72 2.37
CA PHE A 6 -0.15 -7.59 1.51
C PHE A 6 -0.05 -7.96 0.02
N THR A 7 -0.77 -7.20 -0.82
CA THR A 7 -0.79 -7.39 -2.27
C THR A 7 0.63 -7.23 -2.84
N PRO A 8 1.14 -8.20 -3.62
CA PRO A 8 2.48 -8.12 -4.18
C PRO A 8 2.71 -6.87 -5.03
N GLY A 9 3.91 -6.31 -4.89
CA GLY A 9 4.38 -5.21 -5.71
C GLY A 9 4.75 -5.61 -7.15
N PRO A 10 5.23 -4.65 -7.94
CA PRO A 10 5.28 -3.21 -7.63
C PRO A 10 3.90 -2.57 -7.70
N TRP A 11 3.67 -1.56 -6.85
CA TRP A 11 2.44 -0.76 -6.88
C TRP A 11 2.59 0.48 -7.74
N ARG A 12 1.47 0.94 -8.31
CA ARG A 12 1.36 2.14 -9.16
C ARG A 12 -0.04 2.73 -9.10
N TRP A 13 -0.14 4.04 -9.30
CA TRP A 13 -1.43 4.72 -9.45
C TRP A 13 -1.91 4.63 -10.89
N GLU A 14 -3.17 4.25 -11.08
CA GLU A 14 -3.80 4.17 -12.40
C GLU A 14 -5.06 5.03 -12.43
N ILE A 15 -5.17 5.88 -13.45
CA ILE A 15 -6.33 6.75 -13.67
C ILE A 15 -7.10 6.25 -14.88
N ASN A 16 -8.36 5.92 -14.68
CA ASN A 16 -9.29 5.71 -15.78
C ASN A 16 -10.00 7.03 -16.09
N ARG A 17 -9.52 7.76 -17.11
CA ARG A 17 -10.08 9.08 -17.48
C ARG A 17 -11.52 9.00 -17.99
N LYS A 18 -11.93 7.86 -18.57
CA LYS A 18 -13.29 7.65 -19.07
C LYS A 18 -14.29 7.52 -17.92
N HIS A 19 -13.92 6.77 -16.88
CA HIS A 19 -14.76 6.53 -15.71
C HIS A 19 -14.46 7.46 -14.53
N LYS A 20 -13.47 8.36 -14.68
CA LYS A 20 -13.02 9.32 -13.67
C LYS A 20 -12.68 8.64 -12.33
N SER A 21 -12.06 7.47 -12.40
CA SER A 21 -11.63 6.71 -11.24
C SER A 21 -10.11 6.66 -11.15
N ILE A 22 -9.62 6.50 -9.92
CA ILE A 22 -8.21 6.28 -9.61
C ILE A 22 -8.11 5.07 -8.69
N ASN A 23 -7.15 4.18 -8.97
CA ASN A 23 -6.87 3.01 -8.17
C ASN A 23 -5.36 2.91 -7.92
N LEU A 24 -4.99 2.37 -6.77
CA LEU A 24 -3.65 1.83 -6.54
C LEU A 24 -3.68 0.38 -7.00
N CYS A 25 -2.86 0.03 -7.98
CA CYS A 25 -2.78 -1.30 -8.58
C CYS A 25 -1.41 -1.93 -8.30
N GLY A 26 -1.37 -3.25 -8.13
CA GLY A 26 -0.18 -4.06 -7.88
C GLY A 26 -0.08 -5.26 -8.82
N GLY A 27 1.05 -5.97 -8.74
CA GLY A 27 1.36 -7.11 -9.60
C GLY A 27 2.12 -6.75 -10.88
N LEU A 28 3.15 -7.54 -11.18
CA LEU A 28 3.83 -7.64 -12.48
C LEU A 28 3.90 -9.12 -12.92
N PRO A 29 4.06 -9.39 -14.23
CA PRO A 29 4.14 -8.39 -15.31
C PRO A 29 2.76 -7.83 -15.69
N ALA A 30 2.77 -6.61 -16.24
CA ALA A 30 1.63 -6.05 -16.98
C ALA A 30 1.13 -7.15 -17.93
N ASN A 31 -0.17 -7.45 -17.89
CA ASN A 31 -0.86 -8.59 -18.52
C ASN A 31 -1.18 -9.79 -17.60
N THR A 32 -0.77 -9.77 -16.34
CA THR A 32 -1.19 -10.79 -15.35
C THR A 32 -2.03 -10.13 -14.28
N PHE A 33 -3.33 -9.97 -14.57
CA PHE A 33 -4.38 -9.41 -13.71
C PHE A 33 -3.94 -8.23 -12.84
N ASP A 34 -4.20 -7.00 -13.28
CA ASP A 34 -3.95 -5.79 -12.46
C ASP A 34 -4.69 -5.90 -11.12
N LYS A 35 -3.93 -6.17 -10.05
CA LYS A 35 -4.49 -6.41 -8.72
C LYS A 35 -4.81 -5.07 -8.12
N THR A 36 -6.07 -4.70 -7.98
CA THR A 36 -6.40 -3.44 -7.32
C THR A 36 -6.07 -3.56 -5.84
N VAL A 37 -5.07 -2.82 -5.36
CA VAL A 37 -4.66 -2.76 -3.95
C VAL A 37 -5.66 -1.95 -3.14
N LEU A 38 -6.00 -0.77 -3.66
CA LEU A 38 -6.90 0.21 -3.07
C LEU A 38 -7.67 0.92 -4.18
N GLY A 39 -8.98 1.01 -4.01
CA GLY A 39 -9.87 1.83 -4.83
C GLY A 39 -10.66 2.80 -3.97
N PHE A 40 -11.50 3.61 -4.61
CA PHE A 40 -12.42 4.52 -3.93
C PHE A 40 -13.83 4.29 -4.44
N GLU A 41 -14.77 4.10 -3.53
CA GLU A 41 -16.18 3.90 -3.85
C GLU A 41 -17.07 4.88 -3.09
N ARG A 42 -18.04 5.45 -3.80
CA ARG A 42 -19.09 6.29 -3.23
C ARG A 42 -20.31 5.43 -2.94
N TYR A 43 -20.84 5.59 -1.74
CA TYR A 43 -22.06 4.90 -1.32
C TYR A 43 -23.14 5.91 -0.91
N GLY A 44 -24.25 5.89 -1.66
CA GLY A 44 -25.37 6.80 -1.44
C GLY A 44 -24.98 8.26 -1.63
N MET A 45 -25.42 9.10 -0.69
CA MET A 45 -25.17 10.55 -0.73
C MET A 45 -23.89 10.97 0.01
N ASN A 46 -23.21 10.03 0.67
CA ASN A 46 -21.99 10.29 1.43
C ASN A 46 -20.76 10.49 0.52
N GLY A 47 -19.63 10.85 1.14
CA GLY A 47 -18.33 10.93 0.48
C GLY A 47 -17.83 9.57 -0.04
N ALA A 48 -16.85 9.60 -0.93
CA ALA A 48 -16.16 8.39 -1.36
C ALA A 48 -15.23 7.90 -0.25
N ALA A 49 -15.19 6.59 -0.02
CA ALA A 49 -14.33 5.95 0.96
C ALA A 49 -13.39 4.94 0.28
N PRO A 50 -12.20 4.68 0.85
CA PRO A 50 -11.33 3.62 0.37
C PRO A 50 -12.00 2.25 0.45
N VAL A 51 -11.67 1.41 -0.51
CA VAL A 51 -11.96 -0.03 -0.49
C VAL A 51 -10.68 -0.81 -0.76
N PHE A 52 -10.48 -1.91 -0.06
CA PHE A 52 -9.28 -2.74 -0.17
C PHE A 52 -9.65 -4.12 -0.72
N HIS A 53 -8.82 -4.65 -1.62
CA HIS A 53 -8.99 -6.03 -2.05
C HIS A 53 -8.07 -6.95 -1.26
N ASN A 54 -8.64 -8.08 -0.84
CA ASN A 54 -7.88 -9.14 -0.21
C ASN A 54 -7.11 -9.91 -1.27
N TRP A 55 -5.84 -10.11 -1.01
CA TRP A 55 -4.98 -10.97 -1.80
C TRP A 55 -4.67 -12.24 -1.03
N ASN A 56 -4.93 -13.39 -1.64
CA ASN A 56 -4.56 -14.70 -1.11
C ASN A 56 -3.57 -15.39 -2.08
N ALA A 57 -2.91 -16.46 -1.63
CA ALA A 57 -1.98 -17.23 -2.47
C ALA A 57 -2.61 -17.69 -3.80
N ASP A 58 -3.92 -17.99 -3.79
CA ASP A 58 -4.68 -18.47 -4.96
C ASP A 58 -5.26 -17.35 -5.84
N GLY A 59 -5.07 -16.08 -5.48
CA GLY A 59 -5.58 -14.95 -6.26
C GLY A 59 -6.40 -13.95 -5.46
N TRP A 60 -7.44 -13.42 -6.13
CA TRP A 60 -8.38 -12.47 -5.53
C TRP A 60 -9.23 -13.14 -4.45
N GLY A 61 -9.10 -12.66 -3.22
CA GLY A 61 -9.80 -13.17 -2.04
C GLY A 61 -11.19 -12.57 -1.86
N GLY A 62 -12.09 -12.78 -2.83
CA GLY A 62 -13.47 -12.29 -2.76
C GLY A 62 -13.63 -10.80 -3.11
N PRO A 63 -14.78 -10.18 -2.77
CA PRO A 63 -15.08 -8.80 -3.13
C PRO A 63 -14.23 -7.79 -2.32
N PRO A 64 -14.05 -6.55 -2.82
CA PRO A 64 -13.43 -5.48 -2.06
C PRO A 64 -14.12 -5.29 -0.70
N LYS A 65 -13.30 -5.11 0.33
CA LYS A 65 -13.72 -4.80 1.69
C LYS A 65 -13.75 -3.30 1.90
N ARG A 66 -14.87 -2.83 2.46
CA ARG A 66 -15.03 -1.42 2.79
C ARG A 66 -14.29 -1.09 4.09
N VAL A 67 -13.87 0.16 4.23
CA VAL A 67 -13.22 0.63 5.46
C VAL A 67 -14.07 0.43 6.72
N GLN A 68 -15.41 0.43 6.62
CA GLN A 68 -16.30 0.16 7.75
C GLN A 68 -16.25 -1.32 8.19
N GLU A 69 -16.03 -2.25 7.27
CA GLU A 69 -15.87 -3.68 7.58
C GLU A 69 -14.49 -3.98 8.18
N LEU A 70 -13.53 -3.10 7.92
CA LEU A 70 -12.13 -3.19 8.37
C LEU A 70 -11.88 -2.31 9.59
N ALA A 71 -12.89 -1.60 10.08
CA ALA A 71 -12.76 -0.65 11.18
C ALA A 71 -12.51 -1.40 12.49
N VAL A 72 -11.44 -1.03 13.19
CA VAL A 72 -11.13 -1.53 14.53
C VAL A 72 -10.95 -0.38 15.50
N GLU A 73 -11.36 -0.58 16.75
CA GLU A 73 -11.23 0.43 17.78
C GLU A 73 -9.75 0.74 18.07
N LYS A 74 -9.45 2.02 18.32
CA LYS A 74 -8.12 2.39 18.81
C LYS A 74 -8.09 2.20 20.33
N VAL A 75 -7.18 1.35 20.80
CA VAL A 75 -6.90 1.14 22.22
C VAL A 75 -6.69 2.50 22.93
N GLY A 76 -7.42 2.71 24.02
CA GLY A 76 -7.43 3.95 24.80
C GLY A 76 -8.32 5.06 24.24
N ARG A 77 -9.10 4.80 23.18
CA ARG A 77 -10.08 5.71 22.57
C ARG A 77 -11.41 5.03 22.22
N GLU A 78 -11.78 3.99 22.97
CA GLU A 78 -12.97 3.16 22.74
C GLU A 78 -14.26 4.02 22.77
N HIS A 79 -14.31 5.04 23.62
CA HIS A 79 -15.41 6.01 23.71
C HIS A 79 -15.59 6.93 22.48
N HIS A 80 -14.70 6.84 21.49
CA HIS A 80 -14.78 7.55 20.21
C HIS A 80 -14.96 6.60 19.01
N ALA A 81 -15.19 5.30 19.23
CA ALA A 81 -15.19 4.29 18.17
C ALA A 81 -16.19 4.57 17.03
N ASP A 82 -17.26 5.32 17.30
CA ASP A 82 -18.30 5.70 16.33
C ASP A 82 -17.84 6.78 15.32
N TRP A 83 -16.86 7.61 15.67
CA TRP A 83 -16.34 8.67 14.79
C TRP A 83 -14.81 8.62 14.58
N PHE A 84 -14.13 7.67 15.24
CA PHE A 84 -12.69 7.50 15.17
C PHE A 84 -12.30 6.01 15.31
N ALA A 85 -11.93 5.39 14.20
CA ALA A 85 -11.48 4.00 14.13
C ALA A 85 -10.21 3.86 13.27
N LEU A 86 -9.47 2.77 13.48
CA LEU A 86 -8.33 2.36 12.64
C LEU A 86 -8.80 1.39 11.56
N ILE A 87 -7.96 1.14 10.56
CA ILE A 87 -8.23 0.15 9.50
C ILE A 87 -7.30 -1.05 9.74
N ASP A 88 -7.87 -2.23 9.97
CA ASP A 88 -7.11 -3.47 10.04
C ASP A 88 -7.08 -4.17 8.68
N HIS A 89 -6.12 -3.79 7.85
CA HIS A 89 -5.88 -4.43 6.57
C HIS A 89 -4.38 -4.39 6.21
N PRO A 90 -3.77 -5.50 5.74
CA PRO A 90 -2.33 -5.55 5.45
C PRO A 90 -1.85 -4.44 4.50
N ASN A 91 -2.60 -4.16 3.44
CA ASN A 91 -2.26 -3.05 2.52
C ASN A 91 -2.37 -1.67 3.20
N ALA A 92 -3.31 -1.47 4.14
CA ALA A 92 -3.45 -0.21 4.85
C ALA A 92 -2.27 0.02 5.81
N HIS A 93 -1.86 -1.03 6.51
CA HIS A 93 -0.67 -1.01 7.37
C HIS A 93 0.60 -0.69 6.57
N LEU A 94 0.78 -1.29 5.39
CA LEU A 94 1.94 -1.02 4.52
C LEU A 94 1.96 0.43 4.01
N ILE A 95 0.80 0.99 3.63
CA ILE A 95 0.69 2.40 3.22
C ILE A 95 1.01 3.33 4.39
N ALA A 96 0.46 3.05 5.58
CA ALA A 96 0.70 3.85 6.77
C ALA A 96 2.17 3.84 7.21
N ALA A 97 2.86 2.72 7.05
CA ALA A 97 4.28 2.55 7.39
C ALA A 97 5.25 3.11 6.32
N ALA A 98 4.76 3.63 5.19
CA ALA A 98 5.61 4.06 4.09
C ALA A 98 6.66 5.13 4.49
N PRO A 99 6.36 6.14 5.32
CA PRO A 99 7.36 7.10 5.80
C PRO A 99 8.47 6.45 6.62
N GLU A 100 8.12 5.56 7.56
CA GLU A 100 9.08 4.87 8.41
C GLU A 100 9.97 3.91 7.59
N LEU A 101 9.39 3.22 6.60
CA LEU A 101 10.11 2.38 5.67
C LEU A 101 11.08 3.19 4.79
N TYR A 102 10.69 4.39 4.37
CA TYR A 102 11.55 5.31 3.60
C TYR A 102 12.76 5.76 4.43
N GLU A 103 12.54 6.18 5.68
CA GLU A 103 13.62 6.57 6.60
C GLU A 103 14.56 5.40 6.94
N ALA A 104 14.01 4.21 7.18
CA ALA A 104 14.80 3.01 7.41
C ALA A 104 15.70 2.70 6.20
N LEU A 105 15.16 2.85 4.99
CA LEU A 105 15.91 2.61 3.76
C LEU A 105 17.03 3.64 3.54
N LEU A 106 16.80 4.92 3.88
CA LEU A 106 17.83 5.95 3.86
C LEU A 106 18.97 5.66 4.83
N ARG A 107 18.65 5.30 6.08
CA ARG A 107 19.66 4.94 7.09
C ARG A 107 20.46 3.71 6.68
N MET A 108 19.78 2.72 6.12
CA MET A 108 20.45 1.53 5.60
C MET A 108 21.42 1.90 4.48
N LYS A 109 21.00 2.74 3.52
CA LYS A 109 21.89 3.24 2.46
C LYS A 109 23.13 3.92 3.03
N GLN A 110 22.94 4.85 3.97
CA GLN A 110 24.04 5.59 4.60
C GLN A 110 25.02 4.65 5.31
N TRP A 111 24.50 3.72 6.11
CA TRP A 111 25.32 2.72 6.81
C TRP A 111 26.14 1.86 5.84
N CYS A 112 25.54 1.46 4.71
CA CYS A 112 26.24 0.71 3.68
C CYS A 112 27.40 1.52 3.05
N GLU A 113 27.17 2.80 2.77
CA GLU A 113 28.18 3.71 2.20
C GLU A 113 29.33 3.96 3.16
N ASP A 114 29.05 4.08 4.46
CA ASP A 114 30.04 4.39 5.49
C ASP A 114 30.88 3.18 5.93
N GLU A 115 30.26 2.00 6.09
CA GLU A 115 30.89 0.87 6.82
C GLU A 115 31.27 -0.33 5.92
N VAL A 116 30.56 -0.55 4.82
CA VAL A 116 30.71 -1.76 3.99
C VAL A 116 31.49 -1.48 2.70
N GLY A 117 31.60 -0.22 2.28
CA GLY A 117 32.14 0.15 0.98
C GLY A 117 31.15 -0.12 -0.16
N ALA A 118 31.49 0.31 -1.39
CA ALA A 118 30.58 0.38 -2.55
C ALA A 118 30.08 -0.96 -3.13
N GLU A 119 30.20 -2.08 -2.42
CA GLU A 119 29.88 -3.43 -2.92
C GLU A 119 28.42 -3.86 -2.73
N LEU A 120 27.59 -3.09 -2.01
CA LEU A 120 26.16 -3.41 -1.91
C LEU A 120 25.38 -2.92 -3.14
N PRO A 121 24.31 -3.63 -3.57
CA PRO A 121 23.50 -3.28 -4.74
C PRO A 121 22.64 -2.04 -4.46
N CYS A 122 23.30 -0.88 -4.36
CA CYS A 122 22.72 0.43 -4.18
C CYS A 122 21.73 0.78 -5.29
N ASP A 123 21.79 0.15 -6.45
CA ASP A 123 20.88 0.43 -7.57
C ASP A 123 19.41 0.16 -7.22
N SER A 124 19.11 -0.95 -6.53
CA SER A 124 17.75 -1.27 -6.13
C SER A 124 17.21 -0.33 -5.04
N VAL A 125 18.09 0.07 -4.11
CA VAL A 125 17.79 1.03 -3.04
C VAL A 125 17.58 2.42 -3.63
N ASN A 126 18.49 2.87 -4.49
CA ASN A 126 18.40 4.14 -5.21
C ASN A 126 17.15 4.20 -6.08
N ALA A 127 16.82 3.13 -6.79
CA ALA A 127 15.60 3.05 -7.60
C ALA A 127 14.33 3.14 -6.73
N ALA A 128 14.29 2.44 -5.58
CA ALA A 128 13.16 2.52 -4.66
C ALA A 128 13.01 3.93 -4.05
N LEU A 129 14.12 4.54 -3.63
CA LEU A 129 14.16 5.90 -3.09
C LEU A 129 13.75 6.95 -4.15
N ALA A 130 14.27 6.83 -5.38
CA ALA A 130 13.91 7.69 -6.50
C ALA A 130 12.41 7.58 -6.82
N LYS A 131 11.87 6.35 -6.87
CA LYS A 131 10.45 6.11 -7.08
C LYS A 131 9.59 6.74 -5.98
N ALA A 132 9.99 6.60 -4.71
CA ALA A 132 9.27 7.19 -3.59
C ALA A 132 9.23 8.73 -3.65
N ARG A 133 10.27 9.37 -4.22
CA ARG A 133 10.33 10.82 -4.44
C ARG A 133 9.68 11.29 -5.75
N GLY A 134 9.26 10.37 -6.63
CA GLY A 134 8.71 10.70 -7.94
C GLY A 134 9.75 11.13 -8.98
N GLU A 135 10.99 10.65 -8.83
CA GLU A 135 12.11 10.94 -9.75
C GLU A 135 12.19 9.97 -10.94
N VAL A 136 11.34 8.92 -10.96
CA VAL A 136 11.25 7.86 -11.99
C VAL A 136 9.81 7.45 -12.26
#